data_AF-A0A6G7X2T4-F1
#
_entry.id   AF-A0A6G7X2T4-F1
#
_cell.length_a   1.000
_cell.length_b   1.000
_cell.length_c   1.000
_cell.angle_alpha   90.00
_cell.angle_beta   90.00
_cell.angle_gamma   90.00
#
_symmetry.space_group_name_H-M   'P 1'
#
loop_
_entity.id
_entity.type
_entity.pdbx_description
1 polymer ?
#
loop_
_entity_poly.entity_id
_entity_poly.type
_entity_poly.pdbx_seq_one_letter_code
_entity_poly.pdbx_strand_id
1 'polypeptide(L)'
;MIPRQLYINDKDAWETWSVFLEEGSERALLLPANNKEFISNKNRSEHGKRVIVDNPRLDERDVQLVFCFLADSEDDFLEKYDAFVAELNRGWVQMKVIKIKKVYNFTTTNFQDLGYYGQKGKLSVRFNEPNPSEQDKIIFYRAFKTESGKVFSTDTNKIIIT
;
A
#
# COMPACT_ATOMS: atom_id res chain seq x y z
N MET A 1 20.33 -16.99 -0.05
CA MET A 1 19.98 -15.68 0.54
C MET A 1 19.00 -15.00 -0.40
N ILE A 2 17.79 -14.70 0.07
CA ILE A 2 16.84 -13.91 -0.72
C ILE A 2 17.32 -12.45 -0.67
N PRO A 3 17.54 -11.79 -1.83
CA PRO A 3 18.00 -10.40 -1.84
C PRO A 3 16.94 -9.49 -1.22
N ARG A 4 17.37 -8.45 -0.51
CA ARG A 4 16.52 -7.40 0.09
C ARG A 4 15.56 -6.80 -0.95
N GLN A 5 14.27 -7.10 -0.84
CA GLN A 5 13.27 -6.73 -1.87
C GLN A 5 12.41 -5.52 -1.47
N LEU A 6 12.04 -5.43 -0.20
CA LEU A 6 10.95 -4.59 0.27
C LEU A 6 11.23 -4.06 1.67
N TYR A 7 10.99 -2.76 1.86
CA TYR A 7 10.83 -2.19 3.19
C TYR A 7 9.38 -1.78 3.40
N ILE A 8 8.88 -2.02 4.60
CA ILE A 8 7.57 -1.57 5.05
C ILE A 8 7.81 -0.74 6.30
N ASN A 9 7.39 0.52 6.26
CA ASN A 9 7.51 1.44 7.39
C ASN A 9 8.93 1.54 7.93
N ASP A 10 9.90 1.69 7.02
CA ASP A 10 11.35 1.71 7.27
C ASP A 10 11.95 0.43 7.86
N LYS A 11 11.15 -0.64 8.02
CA LYS A 11 11.62 -1.97 8.45
C LYS A 11 11.83 -2.86 7.24
N ASP A 12 12.92 -3.63 7.24
CA ASP A 12 13.14 -4.65 6.21
C ASP A 12 12.15 -5.80 6.39
N ALA A 13 11.36 -6.09 5.35
CA ALA A 13 10.30 -7.10 5.46
C ALA A 13 10.82 -8.53 5.68
N TRP A 14 11.98 -8.85 5.08
CA TRP A 14 12.60 -10.16 5.19
C TRP A 14 13.29 -10.34 6.54
N GLU A 15 14.08 -9.37 6.98
CA GLU A 15 14.78 -9.45 8.27
C GLU A 15 13.82 -9.35 9.46
N THR A 16 12.68 -8.64 9.32
CA THR A 16 11.73 -8.43 10.43
C THR A 16 10.68 -9.54 10.54
N TRP A 17 10.10 -9.97 9.42
CA TRP A 17 8.96 -10.91 9.43
C TRP A 17 9.18 -12.14 8.54
N SER A 18 10.36 -12.30 7.94
CA SER A 18 10.62 -13.36 6.94
C SER A 18 9.62 -13.34 5.78
N VAL A 19 9.22 -12.13 5.38
CA VAL A 19 8.25 -11.87 4.31
C VAL A 19 8.92 -11.34 3.06
N PHE A 20 8.46 -11.81 1.90
CA PHE A 20 8.82 -11.30 0.58
C PHE A 20 7.60 -11.31 -0.35
N LEU A 21 7.70 -10.64 -1.51
CA LEU A 21 6.61 -10.63 -2.48
C LEU A 21 6.63 -11.90 -3.32
N GLU A 22 5.45 -12.44 -3.62
CA GLU A 22 5.32 -13.46 -4.66
C GLU A 22 5.78 -12.91 -6.01
N GLU A 23 6.46 -13.76 -6.79
CA GLU A 23 6.94 -13.37 -8.10
C GLU A 23 5.80 -12.91 -9.01
N GLY A 24 5.93 -11.70 -9.55
CA GLY A 24 4.93 -11.09 -10.43
C GLY A 24 3.88 -10.27 -9.68
N SER A 25 3.76 -10.42 -8.36
CA SER A 25 2.86 -9.58 -7.55
C SER A 25 3.25 -8.11 -7.61
N GLU A 26 4.55 -7.82 -7.74
CA GLU A 26 5.05 -6.45 -7.86
C GLU A 26 4.56 -5.72 -9.14
N ARG A 27 4.08 -6.46 -10.15
CA ARG A 27 3.51 -5.87 -11.37
C ARG A 27 2.27 -5.03 -11.10
N ALA A 28 1.50 -5.35 -10.04
CA ALA A 28 0.34 -4.56 -9.64
C ALA A 28 0.74 -3.11 -9.28
N LEU A 29 1.96 -2.89 -8.78
CA LEU A 29 2.48 -1.57 -8.43
C LEU A 29 2.85 -0.72 -9.65
N LEU A 30 3.12 -1.36 -10.79
CA LEU A 30 3.53 -0.72 -12.04
C LEU A 30 2.34 -0.23 -12.88
N LEU A 31 1.12 -0.68 -12.57
CA LEU A 31 -0.08 -0.14 -13.20
C LEU A 31 -0.15 1.37 -12.93
N PRO A 32 -0.62 2.20 -13.86
CA PRO A 32 -0.89 3.61 -13.56
C PRO A 32 -2.18 3.76 -12.75
N ALA A 33 -2.29 4.84 -11.98
CA ALA A 33 -3.59 5.24 -11.42
C ALA A 33 -4.50 5.80 -12.52
N ASN A 34 -5.80 5.58 -12.37
CA ASN A 34 -6.79 6.19 -13.26
C ASN A 34 -6.89 7.69 -12.99
N ASN A 35 -7.42 8.42 -13.97
CA ASN A 35 -7.91 9.77 -13.70
C ASN A 35 -9.26 9.69 -12.98
N LYS A 36 -9.55 10.69 -12.16
CA LYS A 36 -10.91 10.94 -11.66
C LYS A 36 -11.86 11.08 -12.84
N GLU A 37 -13.10 10.67 -12.62
CA GLU A 37 -14.12 10.72 -13.65
C GLU A 37 -14.28 12.15 -14.19
N PHE A 38 -14.20 12.28 -15.52
CA PHE A 38 -14.43 13.55 -16.21
C PHE A 38 -15.93 13.83 -16.32
N ILE A 39 -16.29 15.12 -16.24
CA ILE A 39 -17.65 15.56 -16.52
C ILE A 39 -18.00 15.20 -17.96
N SER A 40 -19.08 14.46 -18.16
CA SER A 40 -19.51 14.01 -19.48
C SER A 40 -21.02 14.08 -19.67
N ASN A 41 -21.45 14.28 -20.91
CA ASN A 41 -22.85 14.30 -21.31
C ASN A 41 -23.09 13.30 -22.44
N LYS A 42 -23.92 12.28 -22.15
CA LYS A 42 -24.30 11.21 -23.09
C LYS A 42 -25.68 11.51 -23.68
N ASN A 43 -25.71 12.39 -24.67
CA ASN A 43 -26.93 12.78 -25.36
C ASN A 43 -27.34 11.74 -26.42
N ARG A 44 -28.59 11.28 -26.42
CA ARG A 44 -29.12 10.29 -27.40
C ARG A 44 -29.09 10.77 -28.85
N SER A 45 -29.15 12.08 -29.05
CA SER A 45 -29.22 12.70 -30.37
C SER A 45 -27.86 12.80 -31.06
N GLU A 46 -26.79 12.41 -30.37
CA GLU A 46 -25.42 12.49 -30.85
C GLU A 46 -24.76 11.12 -30.75
N HIS A 47 -23.83 10.83 -31.67
CA HIS A 47 -23.00 9.64 -31.54
C HIS A 47 -21.97 9.83 -30.42
N GLY A 48 -21.76 8.80 -29.60
CA GLY A 48 -20.80 8.83 -28.50
C GLY A 48 -21.28 9.67 -27.32
N LYS A 49 -20.34 10.40 -26.67
CA LYS A 49 -20.60 11.31 -25.56
C LYS A 49 -19.66 12.52 -25.65
N ARG A 50 -20.10 13.68 -25.17
CA ARG A 50 -19.22 14.84 -24.96
C ARG A 50 -18.52 14.69 -23.62
N VAL A 51 -17.25 15.04 -23.54
CA VAL A 51 -16.45 15.01 -22.31
C VAL A 51 -15.73 16.34 -22.17
N ILE A 52 -15.81 16.95 -20.98
CA ILE A 52 -15.02 18.13 -20.63
C ILE A 52 -13.74 17.64 -19.96
N VAL A 53 -12.62 17.78 -20.64
CA VAL A 53 -11.30 17.39 -20.13
C VAL A 53 -10.54 18.66 -19.76
N ASP A 54 -10.67 19.07 -18.51
CA ASP A 54 -9.91 20.17 -17.92
C ASP A 54 -9.24 19.70 -16.62
N ASN A 55 -8.01 20.17 -16.38
CA ASN A 55 -7.17 19.87 -15.21
C ASN A 55 -7.28 18.42 -14.67
N PRO A 56 -6.86 17.40 -15.43
CA PRO A 56 -6.99 16.00 -15.02
C PRO A 56 -6.29 15.75 -13.68
N ARG A 57 -7.00 15.07 -12.77
CA ARG A 57 -6.47 14.64 -11.47
C ARG A 57 -6.49 13.12 -11.40
N LEU A 58 -5.45 12.55 -10.79
CA LEU A 58 -5.42 11.13 -10.49
C LEU A 58 -6.48 10.81 -9.43
N ASP A 59 -7.13 9.67 -9.61
CA ASP A 59 -7.98 9.07 -8.59
C ASP A 59 -7.16 8.23 -7.63
N GLU A 60 -7.77 7.84 -6.51
CA GLU A 60 -7.23 6.76 -5.70
C GLU A 60 -7.26 5.44 -6.49
N ARG A 61 -6.49 4.46 -6.03
CA ARG A 61 -6.50 3.12 -6.63
C ARG A 61 -6.30 2.03 -5.62
N ASP A 62 -6.85 0.87 -5.93
CA ASP A 62 -6.56 -0.34 -5.17
C ASP A 62 -5.41 -1.12 -5.81
N VAL A 63 -4.57 -1.70 -4.95
CA VAL A 63 -3.47 -2.59 -5.31
C VAL A 63 -3.59 -3.85 -4.48
N GLN A 64 -3.53 -5.02 -5.13
CA GLN A 64 -3.50 -6.30 -4.43
C GLN A 64 -2.11 -6.92 -4.55
N LEU A 65 -1.49 -7.22 -3.42
CA LEU A 65 -0.19 -7.86 -3.34
C LEU A 65 -0.29 -9.20 -2.61
N VAL A 66 0.54 -10.15 -3.03
CA VAL A 66 0.66 -11.46 -2.40
C VAL A 66 2.03 -11.54 -1.74
N PHE A 67 2.01 -11.77 -0.44
CA PHE A 67 3.18 -11.95 0.40
C PHE A 67 3.41 -13.42 0.69
N CYS A 68 4.66 -13.85 0.63
CA CYS A 68 5.11 -15.19 0.98
C CYS A 68 5.93 -15.12 2.27
N PHE A 69 5.68 -16.07 3.17
CA PHE A 69 6.41 -16.26 4.42
C PHE A 69 7.32 -17.47 4.32
N LEU A 70 8.52 -17.35 4.88
CA LEU A 70 9.45 -18.46 5.02
C LEU A 70 10.15 -18.36 6.39
N ALA A 71 9.53 -18.98 7.39
CA ALA A 71 9.99 -19.00 8.78
C ALA A 71 10.86 -20.24 9.08
N ASP A 72 11.46 -20.25 10.27
CA ASP A 72 12.32 -21.36 10.71
C ASP A 72 11.50 -22.50 11.35
N SER A 73 10.37 -22.18 11.97
CA SER A 73 9.42 -23.12 12.56
C SER A 73 7.97 -22.65 12.38
N GLU A 74 7.01 -23.48 12.77
CA GLU A 74 5.59 -23.11 12.76
C GLU A 74 5.26 -22.03 13.80
N ASP A 75 5.83 -22.12 15.01
CA ASP A 75 5.67 -21.09 16.04
C ASP A 75 6.26 -19.74 15.57
N ASP A 76 7.45 -19.76 14.95
CA ASP A 76 8.09 -18.57 14.38
C ASP A 76 7.26 -17.96 13.24
N PHE A 77 6.62 -18.82 12.42
CA PHE A 77 5.68 -18.36 11.39
C PHE A 77 4.50 -17.60 12.01
N LEU A 78 3.85 -18.16 13.03
CA LEU A 78 2.69 -17.55 13.67
C LEU A 78 3.04 -16.20 14.33
N GLU A 79 4.16 -16.14 15.05
CA GLU A 79 4.62 -14.90 15.68
C GLU A 79 4.90 -13.80 14.66
N LYS A 80 5.63 -14.14 13.59
CA LYS A 80 5.95 -13.18 12.51
C LYS A 80 4.72 -12.78 11.70
N TYR A 81 3.79 -13.70 11.48
CA TYR A 81 2.53 -13.44 10.81
C TYR A 81 1.70 -12.41 11.59
N ASP A 82 1.52 -12.62 12.89
CA ASP A 82 0.77 -11.70 13.76
C ASP A 82 1.45 -10.32 13.82
N ALA A 83 2.78 -10.29 13.96
CA ALA A 83 3.54 -9.05 13.95
C ALA A 83 3.43 -8.29 12.62
N PHE A 84 3.43 -9.01 11.49
CA PHE A 84 3.27 -8.43 10.15
C PHE A 84 1.87 -7.85 9.95
N VAL A 85 0.83 -8.61 10.30
CA VAL A 85 -0.56 -8.16 10.21
C VAL A 85 -0.82 -6.96 11.12
N ALA A 86 -0.26 -6.95 12.33
CA ALA A 86 -0.34 -5.81 13.24
C ALA A 86 0.32 -4.56 12.65
N GLU A 87 1.49 -4.71 12.02
CA GLU A 87 2.18 -3.61 11.34
C GLU A 87 1.35 -3.04 10.18
N LEU A 88 0.72 -3.89 9.38
CA LEU A 88 -0.13 -3.46 8.27
C LEU A 88 -1.45 -2.82 8.72
N ASN A 89 -1.94 -3.15 9.92
CA ASN A 89 -3.17 -2.60 10.50
C ASN A 89 -2.97 -1.32 11.33
N ARG A 90 -1.72 -0.88 11.55
CA ARG A 90 -1.44 0.32 12.36
C ARG A 90 -1.87 1.64 11.71
N GLY A 91 -2.34 1.61 10.46
CA GLY A 91 -2.75 2.77 9.67
C GLY A 91 -1.96 2.87 8.36
N TRP A 92 -1.20 3.96 8.20
CA TRP A 92 -0.39 4.17 7.00
C TRP A 92 0.71 3.12 6.84
N VAL A 93 0.80 2.59 5.63
CA VAL A 93 1.80 1.63 5.18
C VAL A 93 2.66 2.29 4.13
N GLN A 94 3.85 2.73 4.52
CA GLN A 94 4.85 3.20 3.57
C GLN A 94 5.64 2.00 3.05
N MET A 95 5.67 1.82 1.74
CA MET A 95 6.25 0.65 1.11
C MET A 95 7.30 1.06 0.10
N LYS A 96 8.56 0.70 0.35
CA LYS A 96 9.68 0.95 -0.56
C LYS A 96 10.07 -0.35 -1.26
N VAL A 97 9.87 -0.40 -2.57
CA VAL A 97 10.18 -1.57 -3.39
C VAL A 97 11.51 -1.37 -4.10
N ILE A 98 12.53 -2.14 -3.72
CA ILE A 98 13.91 -1.92 -4.15
C ILE A 98 14.08 -2.13 -5.65
N LYS A 99 13.48 -3.18 -6.21
CA LYS A 99 13.53 -3.50 -7.65
C LYS A 99 12.89 -2.41 -8.51
N ILE A 100 11.78 -1.83 -8.05
CA ILE A 100 11.03 -0.78 -8.76
C ILE A 100 11.63 0.60 -8.52
N LYS A 101 12.45 0.76 -7.47
CA LYS A 101 13.04 2.04 -7.03
C LYS A 101 11.99 3.10 -6.70
N LYS A 102 10.85 2.66 -6.17
CA LYS A 102 9.73 3.53 -5.82
C LYS A 102 9.29 3.38 -4.37
N VAL A 103 8.70 4.46 -3.85
CA VAL A 103 8.01 4.49 -2.55
C VAL A 103 6.53 4.71 -2.77
N TYR A 104 5.71 3.91 -2.10
CA TYR A 104 4.25 3.99 -2.13
C TYR A 104 3.71 4.24 -0.73
N ASN A 105 2.60 4.98 -0.64
CA ASN A 105 1.93 5.28 0.62
C ASN A 105 0.51 4.70 0.56
N PHE A 106 0.25 3.67 1.35
CA PHE A 106 -1.00 2.92 1.30
C PHE A 106 -1.74 2.95 2.63
N THR A 107 -3.01 2.58 2.57
CA THR A 107 -3.79 2.04 3.69
C THR A 107 -4.20 0.62 3.38
N THR A 108 -4.22 -0.25 4.39
CA THR A 108 -4.66 -1.63 4.22
C THR A 108 -6.19 -1.69 4.25
N THR A 109 -6.80 -2.41 3.30
CA THR A 109 -8.27 -2.50 3.20
C THR A 109 -8.80 -3.90 3.45
N ASN A 110 -8.08 -4.94 3.03
CA ASN A 110 -8.52 -6.32 3.18
C ASN A 110 -7.35 -7.30 3.24
N PHE A 111 -7.50 -8.37 4.03
CA PHE A 111 -6.59 -9.51 4.08
C PHE A 111 -7.33 -10.77 3.63
N GLN A 112 -6.66 -11.56 2.80
CA GLN A 112 -7.14 -12.85 2.33
C GLN A 112 -6.04 -13.90 2.54
N ASP A 113 -6.33 -14.88 3.39
CA ASP A 113 -5.48 -16.05 3.57
C ASP A 113 -5.46 -16.89 2.29
N LEU A 114 -4.26 -17.26 1.85
CA LEU A 114 -4.02 -18.16 0.71
C LEU A 114 -3.45 -19.51 1.17
N GLY A 115 -3.42 -19.76 2.47
CA GLY A 115 -2.98 -20.98 3.12
C GLY A 115 -1.55 -20.90 3.65
N TYR A 116 -1.31 -21.71 4.67
CA TYR A 116 0.03 -21.98 5.20
C TYR A 116 0.22 -23.48 5.44
N TYR A 117 1.46 -23.91 5.48
CA TYR A 117 1.88 -25.27 5.74
C TYR A 117 3.17 -25.26 6.56
N GLY A 118 3.05 -25.57 7.85
CA GLY A 118 4.14 -25.48 8.81
C GLY A 118 4.76 -24.08 8.80
N GLN A 119 6.04 -24.00 8.45
CA GLN A 119 6.83 -22.77 8.47
C GLN A 119 6.69 -21.85 7.23
N LYS A 120 5.74 -22.13 6.33
CA LYS A 120 5.54 -21.37 5.08
C LYS A 120 4.10 -20.96 4.92
N GLY A 121 3.85 -19.77 4.41
CA GLY A 121 2.48 -19.30 4.17
C GLY A 121 2.38 -18.24 3.10
N LYS A 122 1.15 -17.98 2.65
CA LYS A 122 0.84 -16.90 1.72
C LYS A 122 -0.32 -16.05 2.23
N LEU A 123 -0.16 -14.74 2.10
CA LEU A 123 -1.16 -13.76 2.48
C LEU A 123 -1.37 -12.79 1.32
N SER A 124 -2.60 -12.71 0.81
CA SER A 124 -3.00 -11.66 -0.12
C SER A 124 -3.49 -10.46 0.68
N VAL A 125 -2.97 -9.28 0.39
CA VAL A 125 -3.37 -8.02 1.01
C VAL A 125 -3.82 -7.05 -0.07
N ARG A 126 -5.01 -6.50 0.11
CA ARG A 126 -5.49 -5.35 -0.67
C ARG A 126 -5.13 -4.07 0.05
N PHE A 127 -4.49 -3.19 -0.68
CA PHE A 127 -4.14 -1.83 -0.29
C PHE A 127 -4.95 -0.85 -1.11
N ASN A 128 -5.23 0.31 -0.54
CA ASN A 128 -5.65 1.49 -1.26
C ASN A 128 -4.50 2.50 -1.25
N GLU A 129 -4.22 3.14 -2.39
CA GLU A 129 -3.30 4.28 -2.52
C GLU A 129 -4.14 5.55 -2.60
N PRO A 130 -4.36 6.26 -1.49
CA PRO A 130 -5.31 7.38 -1.48
C PRO A 130 -4.86 8.55 -2.36
N ASN A 131 -3.54 8.69 -2.59
CA ASN A 131 -3.01 9.73 -3.44
C ASN A 131 -1.79 9.27 -4.26
N PRO A 132 -2.00 8.79 -5.49
CA PRO A 132 -0.91 8.33 -6.36
C PRO A 132 0.05 9.43 -6.84
N SER A 133 -0.30 10.71 -6.68
CA SER A 133 0.62 11.83 -6.98
C SER A 133 1.73 12.02 -5.92
N GLU A 134 1.69 11.20 -4.86
CA GLU A 134 2.66 11.19 -3.76
C GLU A 134 3.57 9.96 -3.79
N GLN A 135 3.60 9.24 -4.91
CA GLN A 135 4.65 8.26 -5.16
C GLN A 135 6.03 8.91 -5.05
N ASP A 136 6.98 8.12 -4.56
CA ASP A 136 8.38 8.50 -4.34
C ASP A 136 8.60 9.56 -3.26
N LYS A 137 7.54 9.91 -2.52
CA LYS A 137 7.61 10.76 -1.33
C LYS A 137 7.52 9.91 -0.07
N ILE A 138 8.48 10.12 0.83
CA ILE A 138 8.40 9.63 2.20
C ILE A 138 7.52 10.60 2.97
N ILE A 139 6.35 10.12 3.39
CA ILE A 139 5.38 10.91 4.14
C ILE A 139 5.31 10.39 5.57
N PHE A 140 5.53 11.28 6.53
CA PHE A 140 5.27 11.00 7.93
C PHE A 140 3.89 11.50 8.32
N TYR A 141 3.02 10.57 8.68
CA TYR A 141 1.72 10.86 9.27
C TYR A 141 1.86 10.75 10.79
N ARG A 142 2.02 11.88 11.49
CA ARG A 142 2.02 11.91 12.96
C ARG A 142 0.74 12.56 13.45
N ALA A 143 0.01 11.85 14.30
CA ALA A 143 -0.99 12.48 15.15
C ALA A 143 -0.26 13.14 16.33
N PHE A 144 -0.34 14.47 16.45
CA PHE A 144 0.12 15.16 17.66
C PHE A 144 -1.02 15.12 18.69
N LYS A 145 -0.75 14.53 19.86
CA LYS A 145 -1.67 14.54 21.00
C LYS A 145 -1.20 15.62 21.98
N THR A 146 -2.04 16.60 22.27
CA THR A 146 -1.83 17.53 23.40
C THR A 146 -2.54 17.01 24.66
N GLU A 147 -2.11 17.46 25.84
CA GLU A 147 -2.59 17.03 27.17
C GLU A 147 -4.12 17.14 27.36
N SER A 148 -4.82 17.92 26.54
CA SER A 148 -6.28 18.13 26.59
C SER A 148 -7.12 17.14 25.78
N GLY A 149 -6.53 16.10 25.17
CA GLY A 149 -7.29 15.05 24.48
C GLY A 149 -7.95 15.45 23.16
N LYS A 150 -7.74 16.67 22.66
CA LYS A 150 -8.17 17.08 21.31
C LYS A 150 -7.11 16.71 20.28
N VAL A 151 -7.49 15.86 19.33
CA VAL A 151 -6.68 15.52 18.15
C VAL A 151 -6.80 16.68 17.18
N PHE A 152 -5.72 17.43 16.96
CA PHE A 152 -5.64 18.36 15.84
C PHE A 152 -5.12 17.57 14.63
N SER A 153 -6.03 17.23 13.72
CA SER A 153 -5.70 16.98 12.33
C SER A 153 -5.20 18.31 11.77
N THR A 154 -3.92 18.40 11.39
CA THR A 154 -3.57 19.44 10.41
C THR A 154 -4.27 19.03 9.11
N ASP A 155 -4.75 19.97 8.31
CA ASP A 155 -5.53 19.66 7.09
C ASP A 155 -4.79 18.72 6.10
N THR A 156 -3.51 18.42 6.36
CA THR A 156 -2.69 17.50 5.58
C THR A 156 -1.97 16.40 6.38
N ASN A 157 -1.78 16.48 7.70
CA ASN A 157 -0.97 15.54 8.52
C ASN A 157 0.39 15.14 7.87
N LYS A 158 0.95 16.00 7.02
CA LYS A 158 2.07 15.65 6.12
C LYS A 158 3.33 16.43 6.49
N ILE A 159 4.34 15.72 6.96
CA ILE A 159 5.73 16.17 6.83
C ILE A 159 6.30 15.44 5.61
N ILE A 160 6.61 16.20 4.55
CA ILE A 160 7.29 15.72 3.36
C ILE A 160 8.75 16.09 3.49
N ILE A 161 9.64 15.10 3.59
CA ILE A 161 11.09 15.33 3.47
C ILE A 161 11.43 15.11 1.99
N THR A 162 11.94 16.15 1.34
CA THR A 162 12.41 16.11 -0.06
C THR A 162 13.88 15.71 -0.09
#